data_AF-A0A3A9Y3C3-F1
#
_entry.id   AF-A0A3A9Y3C3-F1
#
_cell.length_a   1.000
_cell.length_b   1.000
_cell.length_c   1.000
_cell.angle_alpha   90.00
_cell.angle_beta   90.00
_cell.angle_gamma   90.00
#
_symmetry.space_group_name_H-M   'P 1'
#
loop_
_entity.id
_entity.type
_entity.pdbx_description
1 polymer ?
#
loop_
_entity_poly.entity_id
_entity_poly.type
_entity_poly.pdbx_seq_one_letter_code
_entity_poly.pdbx_strand_id
1 'polypeptide(L)' 'MPGARPRLAPVLQMEAEMTSREQLHDMRQQAHKMGIEGNSKMTESQLKDAMKMAGKGMKPQEAKEQAKR' A
#
# COMPACT_ATOMS: atom_id res chain seq x y z
N MET A 1 47.04 -7.04 -19.65
CA MET A 1 46.03 -7.25 -18.59
C MET A 1 44.84 -6.33 -18.82
N PRO A 2 43.73 -6.77 -19.43
CA PRO A 2 42.56 -5.93 -19.60
C PRO A 2 41.70 -5.94 -18.32
N GLY A 3 41.78 -4.87 -17.54
CA GLY A 3 40.93 -4.65 -16.37
C GLY A 3 39.49 -4.35 -16.80
N ALA A 4 38.59 -5.28 -16.51
CA ALA A 4 37.17 -5.15 -16.71
C ALA A 4 36.61 -3.96 -15.89
N ARG A 5 35.93 -3.03 -16.55
CA ARG A 5 35.15 -1.98 -15.89
C ARG A 5 33.85 -2.60 -15.36
N PRO A 6 33.54 -2.54 -14.06
CA PRO A 6 32.21 -2.94 -13.60
C PRO A 6 31.18 -1.87 -13.98
N ARG A 7 30.09 -2.29 -14.63
CA ARG A 7 28.90 -1.47 -14.85
C ARG A 7 28.28 -1.16 -13.48
N LEU A 8 28.39 0.10 -13.04
CA LEU A 8 27.62 0.63 -11.92
C LEU A 8 26.37 1.32 -12.47
N ALA A 9 25.19 0.72 -12.24
CA ALA A 9 23.90 1.37 -11.92
C ALA A 9 22.73 0.36 -12.02
N PRO A 10 21.61 0.54 -11.28
CA PRO A 10 21.40 1.38 -10.10
C PRO A 10 20.93 0.56 -8.87
N VAL A 11 21.47 0.92 -7.71
CA VAL A 11 20.89 0.61 -6.40
C VAL A 11 19.67 1.51 -6.25
N LEU A 12 18.46 1.02 -6.52
CA LEU A 12 17.26 1.77 -6.22
C LEU A 12 16.07 0.82 -5.97
N GLN A 13 15.98 0.28 -4.76
CA GLN A 13 14.73 -0.06 -4.06
C GLN A 13 15.04 -0.94 -2.85
N MET A 14 15.50 -0.33 -1.77
CA MET A 14 15.50 -0.98 -0.45
C MET A 14 15.50 0.09 0.66
N GLU A 15 14.61 1.08 0.54
CA GLU A 15 14.37 2.09 1.58
C GLU A 15 12.87 2.21 1.93
N ALA A 16 12.10 1.14 1.81
CA ALA A 16 10.64 1.17 2.04
C ALA A 16 10.14 0.33 3.22
N GLU A 17 10.95 -0.50 3.86
CA GLU A 17 10.42 -1.50 4.80
C GLU A 17 10.27 -1.02 6.26
N MET A 18 10.95 0.05 6.69
CA MET A 18 10.79 0.55 8.06
C MET A 18 9.65 1.55 8.24
N THR A 19 9.19 2.21 7.17
CA THR A 19 8.05 3.14 7.19
C THR A 19 6.68 2.47 7.00
N SER A 20 6.64 1.22 6.51
CA SER A 20 5.39 0.55 6.13
C SER A 20 4.39 0.41 7.28
N ARG A 21 4.82 0.23 8.54
CA ARG A 21 3.90 0.04 9.66
C ARG A 21 3.18 1.32 10.10
N GLU A 22 3.89 2.44 10.18
CA GLU A 22 3.27 3.75 10.45
C GLU A 22 2.40 4.19 9.29
N GLN A 23 2.88 4.01 8.05
CA GLN A 23 2.08 4.29 6.86
C GLN A 23 0.79 3.45 6.80
N LEU A 24 0.83 2.20 7.27
CA LEU A 24 -0.37 1.37 7.43
C LEU A 24 -1.36 1.94 8.44
N HIS A 25 -0.87 2.52 9.53
CA HIS A 25 -1.72 3.16 10.53
C HIS A 25 -2.39 4.42 9.96
N ASP A 26 -1.62 5.28 9.29
CA ASP A 26 -2.18 6.46 8.60
C ASP A 26 -3.14 6.09 7.47
N MET A 27 -2.80 5.11 6.64
CA MET A 27 -3.71 4.61 5.61
C MET A 27 -5.00 4.06 6.21
N ARG A 28 -4.94 3.33 7.33
CA ARG A 28 -6.14 2.89 8.06
C ARG A 28 -7.01 4.07 8.50
N GLN A 29 -6.41 5.12 9.05
CA GLN A 29 -7.16 6.31 9.42
C GLN A 29 -7.76 7.02 8.20
N GLN A 30 -7.02 7.12 7.11
CA GLN A 30 -7.48 7.77 5.89
C GLN A 30 -8.61 6.98 5.22
N ALA A 31 -8.50 5.66 5.15
CA ALA A 31 -9.54 4.77 4.68
C ALA A 31 -10.79 4.87 5.56
N HIS A 32 -10.66 4.97 6.88
CA HIS A 32 -11.79 5.19 7.79
C HIS A 32 -12.49 6.53 7.50
N LYS A 33 -11.74 7.61 7.23
CA LYS A 33 -12.29 8.91 6.79
C LYS A 33 -13.02 8.83 5.44
N MET A 34 -12.61 7.93 4.56
CA MET A 34 -13.30 7.65 3.29
C MET A 34 -14.53 6.74 3.46
N GLY A 35 -14.87 6.36 4.70
CA GLY A 35 -15.98 5.47 5.03
C GLY A 35 -15.63 3.98 4.97
N ILE A 36 -14.35 3.62 4.73
CA ILE A 36 -13.87 2.23 4.76
C ILE A 36 -13.58 1.87 6.22
N GLU A 37 -14.67 1.59 6.95
CA GLU A 37 -14.62 1.21 8.36
C GLU A 37 -14.27 -0.28 8.53
N GLY A 38 -13.65 -0.63 9.67
CA GLY A 38 -13.29 -2.02 9.99
C GLY A 38 -12.06 -2.55 9.26
N ASN A 39 -11.23 -1.64 8.75
CA ASN A 39 -9.97 -1.92 8.05
C ASN A 39 -8.82 -2.33 9.00
N SER A 40 -9.06 -2.35 10.32
CA SER A 40 -8.11 -2.79 11.34
C SER A 40 -7.67 -4.24 11.19
N LYS A 41 -8.47 -5.08 10.52
CA LYS A 41 -8.15 -6.48 10.19
C LYS A 41 -7.56 -6.67 8.78
N MET A 42 -7.41 -5.59 8.00
CA MET A 42 -6.91 -5.64 6.62
C MET A 42 -5.39 -5.42 6.59
N THR A 43 -4.73 -6.09 5.65
CA THR A 43 -3.31 -5.86 5.36
C THR A 43 -3.14 -4.60 4.50
N GLU A 44 -1.92 -4.07 4.40
CA GLU A 44 -1.61 -2.88 3.60
C GLU A 44 -2.13 -2.99 2.16
N SER A 45 -1.91 -4.14 1.53
CA SER A 45 -2.33 -4.42 0.16
C SER A 45 -3.85 -4.35 0.01
N GLN A 46 -4.59 -5.01 0.91
CA GLN A 46 -6.06 -4.98 0.91
C GLN A 46 -6.59 -3.58 1.15
N LEU A 47 -5.94 -2.83 2.03
CA LEU A 47 -6.34 -1.46 2.35
C LEU A 47 -6.14 -0.53 1.16
N LYS A 48 -5.02 -0.69 0.47
CA LYS A 48 -4.68 0.05 -0.75
C LYS A 48 -5.65 -0.24 -1.89
N ASP A 49 -6.03 -1.50 -2.07
CA ASP A 49 -7.06 -1.89 -3.05
C ASP A 49 -8.43 -1.32 -2.68
N ALA A 50 -8.83 -1.39 -1.41
CA ALA A 50 -10.10 -0.81 -0.95
C ALA A 50 -10.13 0.72 -1.15
N MET A 51 -9.06 1.44 -0.81
CA MET A 51 -8.95 2.88 -1.04
C MET A 51 -9.01 3.22 -2.53
N LYS A 52 -8.36 2.41 -3.39
CA LYS A 52 -8.41 2.59 -4.84
C LYS A 52 -9.81 2.37 -5.42
N MET A 53 -10.56 1.41 -4.89
CA MET A 53 -11.95 1.18 -5.28
C MET A 53 -12.87 2.30 -4.78
N ALA A 54 -12.74 2.70 -3.52
CA ALA A 54 -13.51 3.81 -2.95
C ALA A 54 -13.25 5.13 -3.69
N GLY A 55 -11.99 5.41 -4.06
CA GLY A 55 -11.62 6.57 -4.88
C GLY A 55 -12.19 6.53 -6.31
N LYS A 56 -12.59 5.36 -6.81
CA LYS A 56 -13.30 5.21 -8.09
C LYS A 56 -14.82 5.41 -7.97
N GLY A 57 -15.31 5.74 -6.78
CA GLY A 57 -16.75 5.90 -6.50
C GLY A 57 -17.44 4.62 -6.04
N MET A 58 -16.68 3.57 -5.73
CA MET A 58 -17.25 2.35 -5.14
C MET A 58 -17.61 2.59 -3.68
N LYS A 59 -18.70 1.98 -3.18
CA LYS A 59 -19.04 2.14 -1.77
C LYS A 59 -17.93 1.56 -0.91
N PRO A 60 -17.56 2.22 0.18
CA PRO A 60 -16.43 1.79 0.99
C PRO A 60 -16.66 0.42 1.67
N GLN A 61 -17.92 0.06 1.94
CA GLN A 61 -18.28 -1.30 2.39
C GLN A 61 -18.05 -2.36 1.31
N GLU A 62 -18.41 -2.08 0.05
CA GLU A 62 -18.20 -3.00 -1.08
C GLU A 62 -16.71 -3.12 -1.41
N ALA A 63 -15.99 -2.00 -1.42
CA ALA A 63 -14.54 -1.97 -1.61
C ALA A 63 -13.80 -2.81 -0.56
N LYS A 64 -14.26 -2.77 0.70
CA LYS A 64 -13.75 -3.63 1.78
C LYS A 64 -14.01 -5.10 1.49
N GLU A 65 -15.24 -5.47 1.15
CA GLU A 65 -15.60 -6.86 0.86
C GLU A 65 -14.81 -7.41 -0.32
N GLN A 66 -14.59 -6.58 -1.34
CA GLN A 66 -13.86 -6.97 -2.55
C GLN A 66 -12.35 -7.04 -2.33
N ALA A 67 -11.79 -6.23 -1.44
CA ALA A 67 -10.40 -6.32 -1.02
C ALA A 67 -10.14 -7.47 -0.01
N LYS A 68 -11.18 -7.94 0.69
CA LYS A 68 -11.08 -9.06 1.63
C LYS A 68 -11.27 -10.43 0.95
N ARG A 69 -11.96 -10.44 -0.19
CA ARG A 69 -12.14 -11.62 -1.05
C ARG A 69 -10.83 -12.05 -1.68
#